data_AF-A0A7X5YLN3-F1
#
_entry.id   AF-A0A7X5YLN3-F1
#
_cell.length_a   1.000
_cell.length_b   1.000
_cell.length_c   1.000
_cell.angle_alpha   90.00
_cell.angle_beta   90.00
_cell.angle_gamma   90.00
#
_symmetry.space_group_name_H-M   'P 1'
#
loop_
_entity.id
_entity.type
_entity.pdbx_description
1 polymer ?
#
loop_
_entity_poly.entity_id
_entity_poly.type
_entity_poly.pdbx_seq_one_letter_code
_entity_poly.pdbx_strand_id
1 'polypeptide(L)'
;MKSKAFAVLSASTLILTLTACASTPASGGFDPSGTSFTGWVRFTGEEFQLYADHDQVLQPFSRPCVSGAASRDEMRQAARDLGGQEVIITGRTAAWSASLPGARIEHEGSSIRNDCGGAFVILADDIRPAN
;
A
#
# COMPACT_ATOMS: atom_id res chain seq x y z
N MET A 1 -64.64 11.28 43.62
CA MET A 1 -63.18 11.07 43.62
C MET A 1 -62.66 11.25 42.20
N LYS A 2 -61.89 12.32 41.96
CA LYS A 2 -61.23 12.65 40.68
C LYS A 2 -59.88 11.92 40.65
N SER A 3 -59.49 11.35 39.51
CA SER A 3 -58.11 11.36 38.95
C SER A 3 -58.00 10.41 37.76
N LYS A 4 -57.80 10.95 36.55
CA LYS A 4 -57.07 10.30 35.46
C LYS A 4 -56.31 11.38 34.66
N ALA A 5 -55.02 11.45 34.90
CA ALA A 5 -53.98 11.96 34.02
C ALA A 5 -52.92 10.83 33.99
N PHE A 6 -52.18 10.54 32.93
CA PHE A 6 -51.36 11.43 32.12
C PHE A 6 -51.07 10.74 30.77
N ALA A 7 -50.88 11.56 29.75
CA ALA A 7 -50.48 11.14 28.40
C ALA A 7 -48.95 11.20 28.23
N VAL A 8 -48.52 10.75 27.03
CA VAL A 8 -47.26 11.08 26.31
C VAL A 8 -45.99 10.37 26.86
N LEU A 9 -44.97 9.92 26.11
CA LEU A 9 -44.46 10.18 24.75
C LEU A 9 -43.84 8.90 24.14
N SER A 10 -44.02 8.76 22.83
CA SER A 10 -43.21 7.92 21.95
C SER A 10 -41.77 8.42 21.90
N ALA A 11 -40.79 7.53 22.12
CA ALA A 11 -39.37 7.83 21.92
C ALA A 11 -38.90 7.16 20.62
N SER A 12 -38.66 7.98 19.60
CA SER A 12 -38.04 7.60 18.33
C SER A 12 -36.54 7.36 18.54
N THR A 13 -36.10 6.11 18.36
CA THR A 13 -34.69 5.73 18.43
C THR A 13 -33.97 6.19 17.15
N LEU A 14 -33.18 7.26 17.25
CA LEU A 14 -32.32 7.75 16.17
C LEU A 14 -31.12 6.80 16.01
N ILE A 15 -31.09 6.00 14.95
CA ILE A 15 -29.93 5.15 14.61
C ILE A 15 -28.87 6.05 13.96
N LEU A 16 -27.82 6.37 14.72
CA LEU A 16 -26.64 7.07 14.24
C LEU A 16 -25.72 6.06 13.51
N THR A 17 -25.88 5.93 12.20
CA THR A 17 -24.91 5.22 11.35
C THR A 17 -23.67 6.08 11.17
N LEU A 18 -22.66 5.90 12.04
CA LEU A 18 -21.31 6.39 11.77
C LEU A 18 -20.70 5.51 10.67
N THR A 19 -20.72 5.97 9.42
CA THR A 19 -19.81 5.49 8.39
C THR A 19 -18.41 5.95 8.75
N ALA A 20 -17.72 5.15 9.56
CA ALA A 20 -16.28 5.28 9.75
C ALA A 20 -15.61 5.01 8.38
N CYS A 21 -15.17 6.06 7.70
CA CYS A 21 -14.15 5.94 6.68
C CYS A 21 -12.91 5.38 7.36
N ALA A 22 -12.72 4.06 7.27
CA ALA A 22 -11.47 3.43 7.61
C ALA A 22 -10.44 3.92 6.58
N SER A 23 -9.70 4.97 6.92
CA SER A 23 -8.49 5.34 6.21
C SER A 23 -7.52 4.16 6.33
N THR A 24 -7.40 3.38 5.25
CA THR A 24 -6.42 2.30 5.16
C THR A 24 -5.05 2.90 5.47
N PRO A 25 -4.30 2.35 6.45
CA PRO A 25 -3.01 2.93 6.82
C PRO A 25 -2.09 2.96 5.59
N ALA A 26 -1.54 4.13 5.31
CA ALA A 26 -0.48 4.29 4.31
C ALA A 26 0.63 3.28 4.61
N SER A 27 0.97 2.44 3.63
CA SER A 27 2.08 1.51 3.77
C SER A 27 3.35 2.29 3.45
N GLY A 28 4.33 2.32 4.35
CA GLY A 28 5.60 3.02 4.10
C GLY A 28 5.50 4.53 3.90
N GLY A 29 4.40 5.18 4.28
CA GLY A 29 4.17 6.61 4.01
C GLY A 29 3.59 6.92 2.63
N PHE A 30 3.27 5.91 1.83
CA PHE A 30 2.72 6.07 0.49
C PHE A 30 1.19 5.97 0.45
N ASP A 31 0.56 6.83 -0.37
CA ASP A 31 -0.89 6.84 -0.59
C ASP A 31 -1.31 5.70 -1.53
N PRO A 32 -2.18 4.76 -1.10
CA PRO A 32 -2.65 3.68 -1.96
C PRO A 32 -3.43 4.17 -3.20
N SER A 33 -3.94 5.39 -3.23
CA SER A 33 -4.61 5.98 -4.38
C SER A 33 -3.66 6.69 -5.38
N GLY A 34 -2.37 6.79 -5.03
CA GLY A 34 -1.36 7.40 -5.87
C GLY A 34 -1.09 6.63 -7.17
N THR A 35 -0.61 7.35 -8.18
CA THR A 35 -0.11 6.80 -9.44
C THR A 35 1.37 7.10 -9.68
N SER A 36 1.99 7.84 -8.76
CA SER A 36 3.41 8.16 -8.76
C SER A 36 3.93 8.09 -7.33
N PHE A 37 5.05 7.39 -7.15
CA PHE A 37 5.65 7.09 -5.85
C PHE A 37 7.13 7.46 -5.93
N THR A 38 7.59 8.36 -5.07
CA THR A 38 8.99 8.78 -5.02
C THR A 38 9.62 8.27 -3.74
N GLY A 39 10.79 7.63 -3.86
CA GLY A 39 11.49 7.11 -2.69
C GLY A 39 12.74 6.32 -3.06
N TRP A 40 13.35 5.73 -2.04
CA TRP A 40 14.60 4.98 -2.16
C TRP A 40 14.31 3.50 -2.38
N VAL A 41 14.91 2.89 -3.41
CA VAL A 41 14.55 1.55 -3.84
C VAL A 41 15.62 0.51 -3.52
N ARG A 42 15.20 -0.66 -3.04
CA ARG A 42 16.00 -1.89 -2.98
C ARG A 42 15.33 -2.97 -3.83
N PHE A 43 16.11 -3.81 -4.48
CA PHE A 43 15.61 -4.93 -5.27
C PHE A 43 15.98 -6.27 -4.63
N THR A 44 15.01 -7.18 -4.54
CA THR A 44 15.19 -8.55 -4.06
C THR A 44 14.48 -9.51 -5.01
N GLY A 45 15.25 -10.19 -5.87
CA GLY A 45 14.68 -11.08 -6.88
C GLY A 45 13.82 -10.32 -7.90
N GLU A 46 12.53 -10.63 -7.95
CA GLU A 46 11.55 -10.01 -8.86
C GLU A 46 10.68 -8.94 -8.17
N GLU A 47 11.03 -8.53 -6.95
CA GLU A 47 10.32 -7.53 -6.17
C GLU A 47 11.24 -6.37 -5.80
N PHE A 48 10.71 -5.14 -5.80
CA PHE A 48 11.35 -3.99 -5.16
C PHE A 48 10.71 -3.68 -3.81
N GLN A 49 11.51 -3.12 -2.89
CA GLN A 49 11.05 -2.43 -1.69
C GLN A 49 11.31 -0.93 -1.86
N LEU A 50 10.26 -0.12 -1.75
CA LEU A 50 10.32 1.33 -1.80
C LEU A 50 10.23 1.90 -0.38
N TYR A 51 11.20 2.74 -0.04
CA TYR A 51 11.35 3.41 1.26
C TYR A 51 11.14 4.91 1.10
N ALA A 52 10.53 5.56 2.09
CA ALA A 52 10.41 7.02 2.09
C ALA A 52 11.76 7.69 2.40
N ASP A 53 12.57 7.07 3.27
CA ASP A 53 13.81 7.65 3.77
C ASP A 53 15.06 6.89 3.28
N HIS A 54 16.13 7.63 2.96
CA HIS A 54 17.40 7.07 2.52
C HIS A 54 18.03 6.11 3.56
N ASP A 55 17.98 6.46 4.84
CA ASP A 55 18.61 5.64 5.88
C ASP A 55 17.99 4.24 5.98
N GLN A 56 16.73 4.08 5.57
CA GLN A 56 16.04 2.80 5.59
C GLN A 56 16.52 1.85 4.49
N VAL A 57 16.79 2.36 3.29
CA VAL A 57 17.26 1.55 2.16
C VAL A 57 18.67 1.00 2.40
N LEU A 58 19.42 1.55 3.35
CA LEU A 58 20.75 1.08 3.76
C LEU A 58 20.67 -0.04 4.81
N GLN A 59 19.56 -0.15 5.53
CA GLN A 59 19.40 -1.09 6.64
C GLN A 59 18.74 -2.41 6.17
N PRO A 60 19.30 -3.58 6.49
CA PRO A 60 18.64 -4.85 6.19
C PRO A 60 17.30 -4.95 6.95
N PHE A 61 16.27 -5.48 6.29
CA PHE A 61 14.93 -5.67 6.87
C PHE A 61 14.24 -4.40 7.41
N SER A 62 14.68 -3.21 6.97
CA SER A 62 14.06 -1.97 7.41
C SER A 62 12.59 -1.92 7.05
N ARG A 63 11.81 -1.28 7.92
CA ARG A 63 10.37 -1.05 7.80
C ARG A 63 10.05 0.33 8.40
N PRO A 64 8.97 0.99 7.94
CA PRO A 64 8.02 0.53 6.93
C PRO A 64 8.54 0.74 5.48
N CYS A 65 8.04 -0.07 4.54
CA CYS A 65 8.29 0.07 3.10
C CYS A 65 7.06 -0.39 2.31
N VAL A 66 7.09 -0.21 0.99
CA VAL A 66 6.07 -0.75 0.07
C VAL A 66 6.72 -1.68 -0.94
N SER A 67 6.17 -2.88 -1.06
CA SER A 67 6.59 -3.85 -2.06
C SER A 67 5.96 -3.56 -3.41
N GLY A 68 6.64 -3.93 -4.49
CA GLY A 68 6.06 -3.88 -5.83
C GLY A 68 6.93 -4.55 -6.87
N ALA A 69 6.45 -4.57 -8.11
CA ALA A 69 7.24 -4.99 -9.25
C ALA A 69 6.79 -4.26 -10.51
N ALA A 70 7.72 -4.07 -11.43
CA ALA A 70 7.46 -3.76 -12.83
C ALA A 70 7.47 -5.05 -13.67
N SER A 71 7.46 -4.92 -14.99
CA SER A 71 7.70 -6.06 -15.89
C SER A 71 9.02 -6.75 -15.57
N ARG A 72 9.09 -8.07 -15.79
CA ARG A 72 10.30 -8.84 -15.42
C ARG A 72 11.58 -8.33 -16.07
N ASP A 73 11.49 -7.85 -17.31
CA ASP A 73 12.66 -7.35 -18.04
C ASP A 73 13.07 -5.96 -17.53
N GLU A 74 12.12 -5.11 -17.15
CA GLU A 74 12.39 -3.84 -16.49
C GLU A 74 12.97 -4.03 -15.09
N MET A 75 12.43 -4.94 -14.29
CA MET A 75 12.96 -5.28 -12.96
C MET A 75 14.43 -5.71 -13.04
N ARG A 76 14.79 -6.51 -14.05
CA ARG A 76 16.19 -6.91 -14.28
C ARG A 76 17.08 -5.73 -14.59
N GLN A 77 16.60 -4.76 -15.36
CA GLN A 77 17.37 -3.56 -15.70
C GLN A 77 17.48 -2.62 -14.49
N ALA A 78 16.36 -2.29 -13.87
CA ALA A 78 16.29 -1.42 -12.69
C ALA A 78 17.13 -1.95 -11.52
N ALA A 79 17.15 -3.26 -11.28
CA ALA A 79 17.98 -3.85 -10.23
C ALA A 79 19.49 -3.66 -10.47
N ARG A 80 19.94 -3.59 -11.72
CA ARG A 80 21.35 -3.29 -12.06
C ARG A 80 21.67 -1.81 -11.91
N ASP A 81 20.73 -0.95 -12.27
CA ASP A 81 21.02 0.46 -12.49
C ASP A 81 20.62 1.37 -11.32
N LEU A 82 19.61 0.97 -10.53
CA LEU A 82 18.89 1.86 -9.60
C LEU A 82 18.92 1.40 -8.14
N GLY A 83 19.53 0.25 -7.83
CA GLY A 83 19.58 -0.27 -6.46
C GLY A 83 20.22 0.72 -5.48
N GLY A 84 19.48 1.07 -4.42
CA GLY A 84 19.90 2.03 -3.39
C GLY A 84 19.78 3.50 -3.79
N GLN A 85 19.16 3.82 -4.93
CA GLN A 85 18.95 5.19 -5.39
C GLN A 85 17.52 5.67 -5.11
N GLU A 86 17.36 6.99 -5.13
CA GLU A 86 16.04 7.62 -5.16
C GLU A 86 15.46 7.52 -6.58
N VAL A 87 14.22 7.03 -6.67
CA VAL A 87 13.51 6.78 -7.92
C VAL A 87 12.13 7.40 -7.88
N ILE A 88 11.60 7.67 -9.07
CA ILE A 88 10.17 7.91 -9.29
C ILE A 88 9.62 6.66 -9.97
N ILE A 89 8.61 6.06 -9.35
CA ILE A 89 7.87 4.92 -9.89
C ILE A 89 6.50 5.41 -10.31
N THR A 90 6.09 5.15 -11.55
CA THR A 90 4.70 5.35 -11.98
C THR A 90 3.99 4.02 -12.15
N GLY A 91 2.69 4.00 -11.86
CA GLY A 91 1.86 2.82 -12.02
C GLY A 91 0.58 2.90 -11.22
N ARG A 92 0.18 1.78 -10.65
CA ARG A 92 -1.03 1.64 -9.83
C ARG A 92 -0.77 0.75 -8.62
N THR A 93 -1.68 0.80 -7.64
CA THR A 93 -1.61 -0.11 -6.50
C THR A 93 -2.54 -1.31 -6.68
N ALA A 94 -2.20 -2.40 -6.00
CA ALA A 94 -3.08 -3.54 -5.83
C ALA A 94 -3.22 -3.85 -4.33
N ALA A 95 -4.46 -4.05 -3.88
CA ALA A 95 -4.73 -4.46 -2.51
C ALA A 95 -4.09 -5.84 -2.25
N TRP A 96 -3.43 -5.97 -1.11
CA TRP A 96 -2.84 -7.23 -0.68
C TRP A 96 -3.78 -7.98 0.26
N SER A 97 -3.80 -9.31 0.14
CA SER A 97 -4.49 -10.19 1.08
C SER A 97 -3.66 -11.44 1.34
N ALA A 98 -3.59 -11.87 2.60
CA ALA A 98 -2.92 -13.13 2.97
C ALA A 98 -3.62 -14.37 2.38
N SER A 99 -4.86 -14.23 1.90
CA SER A 99 -5.62 -15.31 1.26
C SER A 99 -5.38 -15.41 -0.24
N LEU A 100 -4.45 -14.63 -0.81
CA LEU A 100 -4.11 -14.70 -2.22
C LEU A 100 -3.53 -16.10 -2.58
N PRO A 101 -3.90 -16.67 -3.74
CA PRO A 101 -3.33 -17.92 -4.21
C PRO A 101 -1.80 -17.87 -4.25
N GLY A 102 -1.13 -18.81 -3.59
CA GLY A 102 0.33 -18.86 -3.55
C GLY A 102 0.99 -17.69 -2.82
N ALA A 103 0.22 -16.89 -2.05
CA ALA A 103 0.66 -15.71 -1.31
C ALA A 103 1.49 -14.74 -2.16
N ARG A 104 1.05 -14.51 -3.41
CA ARG A 104 1.73 -13.66 -4.38
C ARG A 104 0.76 -12.93 -5.31
N ILE A 105 1.25 -11.86 -5.92
CA ILE A 105 0.61 -11.20 -7.07
C ILE A 105 1.59 -11.30 -8.24
N GLU A 106 1.11 -11.76 -9.39
CA GLU A 106 1.88 -11.77 -10.63
C GLU A 106 1.63 -10.46 -11.39
N HIS A 107 2.70 -9.81 -11.86
CA HIS A 107 2.64 -8.60 -12.68
C HIS A 107 3.64 -8.73 -13.82
N GLU A 108 3.13 -8.90 -15.04
CA GLU A 108 3.94 -8.94 -16.27
C GLU A 108 5.16 -9.89 -16.20
N GLY A 109 4.96 -11.04 -15.56
CA GLY A 109 5.97 -12.08 -15.40
C GLY A 109 6.92 -11.89 -14.22
N SER A 110 6.73 -10.85 -13.40
CA SER A 110 7.35 -10.70 -12.08
C SER A 110 6.41 -11.19 -10.99
N SER A 111 6.96 -11.81 -9.95
CA SER A 111 6.21 -12.26 -8.78
C SER A 111 6.42 -11.38 -7.55
N ILE A 112 5.34 -10.81 -7.02
CA ILE A 112 5.33 -9.95 -5.81
C ILE A 112 4.86 -10.78 -4.62
N ARG A 113 5.68 -10.86 -3.57
CA ARG A 113 5.43 -11.59 -2.31
C ARG A 113 5.03 -10.69 -1.15
N ASN A 114 5.13 -9.37 -1.34
CA ASN A 114 4.89 -8.36 -0.33
C ASN A 114 5.81 -8.52 0.88
N ASP A 115 7.13 -8.55 0.64
CA ASP A 115 8.14 -8.67 1.70
C ASP A 115 8.09 -7.51 2.71
N CYS A 116 7.56 -6.35 2.30
CA CYS A 116 7.28 -5.21 3.18
C CYS A 116 6.08 -5.45 4.12
N GLY A 117 5.18 -6.39 3.80
CA GLY A 117 3.99 -6.70 4.59
C GLY A 117 2.95 -5.58 4.61
N GLY A 118 2.89 -4.78 3.55
CA GLY A 118 1.94 -3.67 3.41
C GLY A 118 0.51 -4.14 3.11
N ALA A 119 -0.46 -3.23 3.25
CA ALA A 119 -1.86 -3.50 2.87
C ALA A 119 -2.08 -3.47 1.35
N PHE A 120 -1.10 -2.96 0.61
CA PHE A 120 -1.09 -2.90 -0.84
C PHE A 120 0.35 -3.07 -1.36
N VAL A 121 0.45 -3.34 -2.65
CA VAL A 121 1.70 -3.35 -3.41
C VAL A 121 1.59 -2.42 -4.61
N ILE A 122 2.73 -2.04 -5.18
CA ILE A 122 2.80 -1.23 -6.41
C ILE A 122 2.97 -2.16 -7.61
N LEU A 123 2.06 -2.05 -8.57
CA LEU A 123 2.21 -2.60 -9.91
C LEU A 123 2.78 -1.46 -10.78
N ALA A 124 4.08 -1.49 -11.00
CA ALA A 124 4.80 -0.42 -11.69
C ALA A 124 4.73 -0.60 -13.21
N ASP A 125 4.56 0.53 -13.90
CA ASP A 125 4.63 0.64 -15.36
C ASP A 125 5.98 1.25 -15.81
N ASP A 126 6.65 2.02 -14.94
CA ASP A 126 7.97 2.62 -15.17
C ASP A 126 8.69 2.89 -13.84
N ILE A 127 9.99 2.62 -13.80
CA ILE A 127 10.92 2.94 -12.71
C ILE A 127 12.10 3.73 -13.30
N ARG A 128 12.27 4.97 -12.84
CA ARG A 128 13.33 5.85 -13.31
C ARG A 128 14.01 6.63 -12.19
N PRO A 129 15.25 7.11 -12.40
CA PRO A 129 15.90 8.00 -11.45
C PRO A 129 15.05 9.24 -11.15
N ALA A 130 15.12 9.75 -9.91
CA ALA A 130 14.40 10.94 -9.48
C ALA A 130 15.13 12.28 -9.77
N ASN A 131 16.31 12.22 -10.37
CA ASN A 131 17.25 13.33 -10.58
C ASN A 131 17.25 13.93 -11.99
#